data_AF-A0AB39SR82-F1
#
_entry.id   AF-A0AB39SR82-F1
#
_cell.length_a   1.000
_cell.length_b   1.000
_cell.length_c   1.000
_cell.angle_alpha   90.00
_cell.angle_beta   90.00
_cell.angle_gamma   90.00
#
_symmetry.space_group_name_H-M   'P 1'
#
loop_
_entity.id
_entity.type
_entity.pdbx_description
1 polymer ?
#
loop_
_entity_poly.entity_id
_entity_poly.type
_entity_poly.pdbx_seq_one_letter_code
_entity_poly.pdbx_strand_id
1 'polypeptide(L)'
;MGAVICDVSFQPRCNYETTLRPRLLTLQAIWPDARTVRGFQSRLATEDLAVAMKFNHARKVATAHAITDFLVAHGVDTRDDLHAWLDQQANRAALRTVKGVGPKSVDYIGNLVGRSQIAVDVHLRAFAADAGVSDLPYERLRAVYEEAAALLGHDRGGLEHAIWRSRSGAV
;
A
#
# COMPACT_ATOMS: atom_id res chain seq x y z
N MET A 1 11.45 4.82 -3.32
CA MET A 1 10.66 4.73 -2.09
C MET A 1 9.55 5.76 -2.03
N GLY A 2 9.78 7.01 -2.42
CA GLY A 2 8.74 8.04 -2.48
C GLY A 2 7.48 7.61 -3.26
N ALA A 3 7.65 6.96 -4.41
CA ALA A 3 6.51 6.39 -5.14
C ALA A 3 5.73 5.34 -4.34
N VAL A 4 6.39 4.45 -3.58
CA VAL A 4 5.71 3.45 -2.72
C VAL A 4 4.91 4.14 -1.61
N ILE A 5 5.50 5.15 -0.97
CA ILE A 5 4.86 5.93 0.10
C ILE A 5 3.65 6.72 -0.43
N CYS A 6 3.81 7.35 -1.60
CA CYS A 6 2.73 8.05 -2.28
C CYS A 6 1.64 7.09 -2.76
N ASP A 7 1.99 5.90 -3.22
CA ASP A 7 1.02 4.91 -3.67
C ASP A 7 0.08 4.55 -2.52
N VAL A 8 0.61 4.05 -1.40
CA VAL A 8 -0.23 3.68 -0.24
C VAL A 8 -1.05 4.84 0.33
N SER A 9 -0.48 6.05 0.37
CA SER A 9 -1.15 7.20 0.98
C SER A 9 -2.22 7.82 0.06
N PHE A 10 -2.04 7.77 -1.27
CA PHE A 10 -2.97 8.35 -2.24
C PHE A 10 -3.94 7.35 -2.88
N GLN A 11 -3.68 6.04 -2.83
CA GLN A 11 -4.54 4.99 -3.40
C GLN A 11 -5.98 4.99 -2.86
N PRO A 12 -6.25 5.21 -1.56
CA PRO A 12 -7.60 5.08 -1.04
C PRO A 12 -8.60 5.99 -1.75
N ARG A 13 -9.70 5.41 -2.26
CA ARG A 13 -10.77 6.10 -3.00
C ARG A 13 -10.27 6.89 -4.22
N CYS A 14 -9.32 6.32 -4.96
CA CYS A 14 -8.74 6.90 -6.16
C CYS A 14 -8.76 5.87 -7.30
N ASN A 15 -9.00 6.30 -8.54
CA ASN A 15 -8.79 5.42 -9.69
C ASN A 15 -7.29 5.26 -9.91
N TYR A 16 -6.78 4.04 -9.74
CA TYR A 16 -5.35 3.79 -9.83
C TYR A 16 -4.79 4.12 -11.22
N GLU A 17 -5.39 3.58 -12.29
CA GLU A 17 -4.87 3.69 -13.65
C GLU A 17 -4.96 5.11 -14.22
N THR A 18 -6.10 5.77 -14.06
CA THR A 18 -6.33 7.08 -14.70
C THR A 18 -5.85 8.24 -13.85
N THR A 19 -5.76 8.06 -12.54
CA THR A 19 -5.45 9.15 -11.61
C THR A 19 -4.11 8.97 -10.92
N LEU A 20 -3.89 7.86 -10.20
CA LEU A 20 -2.71 7.73 -9.35
C LEU A 20 -1.44 7.38 -10.14
N ARG A 21 -1.49 6.35 -10.99
CA ARG A 21 -0.33 5.84 -11.73
C ARG A 21 0.38 6.92 -12.55
N PRO A 22 -0.30 7.79 -13.35
CA PRO A 22 0.37 8.85 -14.10
C PRO A 22 1.08 9.87 -13.19
N ARG A 23 0.52 10.14 -12.00
CA ARG A 23 1.09 11.07 -11.02
C ARG A 23 2.32 10.47 -10.33
N LEU A 24 2.29 9.17 -10.00
CA LEU A 24 3.46 8.47 -9.47
C LEU A 24 4.61 8.44 -10.46
N LEU A 25 4.33 8.17 -11.74
CA LEU A 25 5.35 8.21 -12.81
C LEU A 25 5.94 9.61 -12.96
N THR A 26 5.10 10.64 -12.90
CA THR A 26 5.56 12.03 -12.93
C THR A 26 6.44 12.34 -11.72
N LEU A 27 6.03 11.95 -10.51
CA LEU A 27 6.79 12.14 -9.28
C LEU A 27 8.18 11.49 -9.38
N GLN A 28 8.26 10.26 -9.89
CA GLN A 28 9.52 9.55 -10.08
C GLN A 28 10.46 10.29 -11.03
N ALA A 29 9.93 10.92 -12.08
CA ALA A 29 10.72 11.68 -13.04
C ALA A 29 11.23 13.00 -12.47
N ILE A 30 10.40 13.73 -11.71
CA ILE A 30 10.78 15.03 -11.14
C ILE A 30 11.63 14.91 -9.87
N TRP A 31 11.43 13.84 -9.07
CA TRP A 31 12.15 13.56 -7.82
C TRP A 31 12.92 12.23 -7.90
N PRO A 32 13.97 12.13 -8.75
CA PRO A 32 14.73 10.89 -8.93
C PRO A 32 15.49 10.44 -7.68
N ASP A 33 15.82 11.38 -6.80
CA ASP A 33 16.44 11.20 -5.49
C ASP A 33 15.48 10.59 -4.45
N ALA A 34 14.16 10.65 -4.66
CA ALA A 34 13.15 9.96 -3.83
C ALA A 34 13.16 8.42 -4.01
N ARG A 35 14.24 7.85 -4.57
CA ARG A 35 14.46 6.42 -4.64
C ARG A 35 14.66 5.80 -3.26
N THR A 36 15.18 6.56 -2.29
CA THR A 36 15.24 6.20 -0.86
C THR A 36 14.25 7.00 -0.01
N VAL A 37 13.99 6.58 1.22
CA VAL A 37 13.08 7.28 2.15
C VAL A 37 13.70 8.61 2.56
N ARG A 38 15.00 8.65 2.86
CA ARG A 38 15.75 9.87 3.18
C ARG A 38 15.76 10.85 2.01
N GLY A 39 15.97 10.39 0.79
CA GLY A 39 15.89 11.24 -0.39
C GLY A 39 14.48 11.82 -0.57
N PHE A 40 13.44 11.02 -0.32
CA PHE A 40 12.07 11.52 -0.31
C PHE A 40 11.83 12.54 0.82
N GLN A 41 12.33 12.28 2.03
CA GLN A 41 12.24 13.21 3.16
C GLN A 41 12.91 14.56 2.86
N SER A 42 14.09 14.54 2.23
CA SER A 42 14.78 15.76 1.80
C SER A 42 13.93 16.59 0.83
N ARG A 43 13.24 15.94 -0.12
CA ARG A 43 12.28 16.63 -1.01
C ARG A 43 11.10 17.23 -0.27
N LEU A 44 10.51 16.47 0.66
CA LEU A 44 9.40 16.93 1.49
C LEU A 44 9.77 18.13 2.38
N ALA A 45 11.05 18.33 2.68
CA ALA A 45 11.52 19.48 3.46
C ALA A 45 11.63 20.78 2.63
N THR A 46 11.75 20.67 1.31
CA THR A 46 11.99 21.83 0.42
C THR A 46 10.85 22.10 -0.57
N GLU A 47 9.99 21.12 -0.82
CA GLU A 47 8.95 21.18 -1.85
C GLU A 47 7.60 20.69 -1.32
N ASP A 48 6.51 21.20 -1.90
CA ASP A 48 5.14 20.78 -1.55
C ASP A 48 4.75 19.49 -2.31
N LEU A 49 4.49 18.43 -1.56
CA LEU A 49 4.07 17.14 -2.11
C LEU A 49 2.74 17.20 -2.88
N ALA A 50 1.78 18.01 -2.45
CA ALA A 50 0.49 18.17 -3.13
C ALA A 50 0.70 18.76 -4.54
N VAL A 51 1.62 19.72 -4.65
CA VAL A 51 2.01 20.35 -5.91
C VAL A 51 2.74 19.34 -6.80
N ALA A 52 3.76 18.65 -6.27
CA ALA A 52 4.53 17.65 -7.00
C ALA A 52 3.65 16.50 -7.53
N MET A 53 2.69 16.05 -6.72
CA MET A 53 1.72 15.01 -7.10
C MET A 53 0.58 15.54 -7.98
N LYS A 54 0.42 16.87 -8.12
CA LYS A 54 -0.78 17.49 -8.70
C LYS A 54 -2.06 16.89 -8.08
N PHE A 55 -2.06 16.78 -6.76
CA PHE A 55 -3.10 16.10 -5.99
C PHE A 55 -3.34 16.82 -4.66
N ASN A 56 -4.35 17.69 -4.65
CA ASN A 56 -4.69 18.51 -3.49
C ASN A 56 -5.58 17.75 -2.51
N HIS A 57 -4.96 16.99 -1.60
CA HIS A 57 -5.69 16.31 -0.52
C HIS A 57 -4.86 16.26 0.76
N ALA A 58 -5.06 17.25 1.65
CA ALA A 58 -4.26 17.47 2.86
C ALA A 58 -4.05 16.20 3.71
N ARG A 59 -5.08 15.37 3.90
CA ARG A 59 -4.95 14.13 4.70
C ARG A 59 -4.04 13.08 4.06
N LYS A 60 -4.03 12.97 2.72
CA LYS A 60 -3.22 11.98 1.99
C LYS A 60 -1.75 12.41 2.01
N VAL A 61 -1.52 13.71 1.79
CA VAL A 61 -0.22 14.36 1.98
C VAL A 61 0.30 14.14 3.40
N ALA A 62 -0.48 14.46 4.43
CA ALA A 62 -0.08 14.25 5.82
C ALA A 62 0.23 12.77 6.14
N THR A 63 -0.51 11.83 5.53
CA THR A 63 -0.22 10.39 5.67
C THR A 63 1.12 10.03 5.03
N ALA A 64 1.44 10.59 3.86
CA ALA A 64 2.73 10.37 3.19
C ALA A 64 3.91 10.90 4.04
N HIS A 65 3.79 12.10 4.62
CA HIS A 65 4.79 12.64 5.55
C HIS A 65 4.95 11.73 6.77
N ALA A 66 3.84 11.34 7.42
CA ALA A 66 3.87 10.51 8.62
C ALA A 66 4.48 9.12 8.37
N ILE A 67 4.22 8.49 7.21
CA ILE A 67 4.88 7.24 6.82
C ILE A 67 6.38 7.48 6.61
N THR A 68 6.75 8.57 5.94
CA THR A 68 8.16 8.90 5.67
C THR A 68 8.95 9.06 6.97
N ASP A 69 8.47 9.91 7.87
CA ASP A 69 9.13 10.16 9.15
C ASP A 69 9.20 8.89 10.02
N PHE A 70 8.12 8.09 10.01
CA PHE A 70 8.10 6.80 10.71
C PHE A 70 9.18 5.84 10.18
N LEU A 71 9.32 5.71 8.86
CA LEU A 71 10.32 4.82 8.26
C LEU A 71 11.75 5.30 8.53
N VAL A 72 11.99 6.62 8.47
CA VAL A 72 13.29 7.21 8.85
C VAL A 72 13.63 6.91 10.31
N ALA A 73 12.67 7.06 11.23
CA ALA A 73 12.86 6.77 12.65
C ALA A 73 13.19 5.30 12.94
N HIS A 74 12.76 4.39 12.07
CA HIS A 74 13.05 2.94 12.17
C HIS A 74 14.23 2.50 11.31
N GLY A 75 14.97 3.43 10.69
CA GLY A 75 16.15 3.12 9.88
C GLY A 75 15.84 2.41 8.56
N VAL A 76 14.61 2.50 8.06
CA VAL A 76 14.19 1.89 6.79
C VAL A 76 14.37 2.92 5.67
N ASP A 77 15.26 2.65 4.70
CA ASP A 77 15.58 3.63 3.66
C ASP A 77 15.34 3.13 2.24
N THR A 78 15.47 1.84 1.98
CA THR A 78 15.33 1.24 0.66
C THR A 78 14.12 0.32 0.57
N ARG A 79 13.82 -0.14 -0.65
CA ARG A 79 12.78 -1.14 -0.89
C ARG A 79 13.10 -2.44 -0.15
N ASP A 80 14.36 -2.87 -0.20
CA ASP A 80 14.81 -4.13 0.38
C ASP A 80 14.80 -4.03 1.92
N ASP A 81 15.15 -2.86 2.48
CA ASP A 81 15.00 -2.60 3.91
C ASP A 81 13.54 -2.75 4.34
N LEU A 82 12.62 -2.11 3.61
CA LEU A 82 11.19 -2.19 3.96
C LEU A 82 10.65 -3.62 3.79
N HIS A 83 11.10 -4.32 2.75
CA HIS A 83 10.78 -5.72 2.55
C HIS A 83 11.21 -6.56 3.76
N ALA A 84 12.47 -6.49 4.19
CA ALA A 84 12.95 -7.25 5.35
C ALA A 84 12.32 -6.78 6.67
N TRP A 85 12.17 -5.47 6.85
CA TRP A 85 11.61 -4.88 8.07
C TRP A 85 10.18 -5.35 8.34
N LEU A 86 9.38 -5.57 7.30
CA LEU A 86 8.01 -6.07 7.43
C LEU A 86 7.91 -7.56 7.81
N ASP A 87 9.02 -8.30 7.96
CA ASP A 87 9.00 -9.73 8.37
C ASP A 87 8.58 -9.86 9.83
N GLN A 88 8.88 -8.83 10.62
CA GLN A 88 8.56 -8.83 12.04
C GLN A 88 7.14 -8.35 12.26
N GLN A 89 6.31 -9.17 12.91
CA GLN A 89 4.93 -8.81 13.24
C GLN A 89 4.86 -7.53 14.10
N ALA A 90 5.84 -7.30 14.97
CA ALA A 90 5.95 -6.09 15.78
C ALA A 90 6.10 -4.83 14.90
N ASN A 91 6.88 -4.89 13.84
CA ASN A 91 7.08 -3.80 12.90
C ASN A 91 5.80 -3.49 12.11
N ARG A 92 5.09 -4.53 11.68
CA ARG A 92 3.77 -4.40 11.05
C ARG A 92 2.76 -3.72 11.98
N ALA A 93 2.78 -4.08 13.27
CA ALA A 93 1.94 -3.46 14.28
C ALA A 93 2.33 -2.00 14.54
N ALA A 94 3.64 -1.70 14.61
CA ALA A 94 4.15 -0.35 14.77
C ALA A 94 3.76 0.56 13.59
N LEU A 95 3.84 0.06 12.35
CA LEU A 95 3.44 0.84 11.17
C LEU A 95 1.95 1.24 11.19
N ARG A 96 1.09 0.45 11.84
CA ARG A 96 -0.34 0.75 12.01
C ARG A 96 -0.60 1.89 13.01
N THR A 97 0.39 2.34 13.77
CA THR A 97 0.25 3.53 14.62
C THR A 97 0.28 4.82 13.81
N VAL A 98 0.74 4.77 12.55
CA VAL A 98 0.70 5.91 11.64
C VAL A 98 -0.73 6.19 11.23
N LYS A 99 -1.19 7.42 11.47
CA LYS A 99 -2.56 7.84 11.15
C LYS A 99 -2.83 7.67 9.64
N GLY A 100 -3.90 6.95 9.31
CA GLY A 100 -4.27 6.64 7.92
C GLY A 100 -3.72 5.30 7.41
N VAL A 101 -2.91 4.59 8.21
CA VAL A 101 -2.39 3.26 7.87
C VAL A 101 -3.16 2.20 8.65
N GLY A 102 -3.99 1.44 7.93
CA GLY A 102 -4.74 0.31 8.49
C GLY A 102 -4.09 -1.04 8.15
N PRO A 103 -4.69 -2.17 8.60
CA PRO A 103 -4.24 -3.53 8.24
C PRO A 103 -4.05 -3.72 6.73
N LYS A 104 -5.05 -3.31 5.93
CA LYS A 104 -4.98 -3.31 4.46
C LYS A 104 -3.75 -2.56 3.94
N SER A 105 -3.48 -1.38 4.49
CA SER A 105 -2.36 -0.55 4.03
C SER A 105 -1.02 -1.26 4.25
N VAL A 106 -0.86 -1.98 5.36
CA VAL A 106 0.37 -2.74 5.63
C VAL A 106 0.53 -3.90 4.66
N ASP A 107 -0.55 -4.66 4.40
CA ASP A 107 -0.50 -5.75 3.42
C ASP A 107 -0.20 -5.23 2.01
N TYR A 108 -0.83 -4.12 1.63
CA TYR A 108 -0.60 -3.45 0.36
C TYR A 108 0.84 -2.93 0.21
N ILE A 109 1.40 -2.30 1.25
CA ILE A 109 2.82 -1.91 1.26
C ILE A 109 3.70 -3.14 1.07
N GLY A 110 3.37 -4.25 1.74
CA GLY A 110 4.06 -5.53 1.57
C GLY A 110 4.10 -5.96 0.11
N ASN A 111 2.95 -5.95 -0.56
CA ASN A 111 2.84 -6.28 -1.98
C ASN A 111 3.67 -5.33 -2.85
N LEU A 112 3.60 -4.02 -2.58
CA LEU A 112 4.40 -3.02 -3.29
C LEU A 112 5.90 -3.28 -3.16
N VAL A 113 6.40 -3.84 -2.06
CA VAL A 113 7.82 -4.18 -1.86
C VAL A 113 8.20 -5.62 -2.21
N GLY A 114 7.30 -6.38 -2.85
CA GLY A 114 7.61 -7.70 -3.41
C GLY A 114 7.21 -8.88 -2.54
N ARG A 115 6.39 -8.64 -1.51
CA ARG A 115 5.75 -9.72 -0.75
C ARG A 115 4.48 -10.18 -1.46
N SER A 116 4.01 -11.36 -1.08
CA SER A 116 2.76 -11.92 -1.57
C SER A 116 1.76 -12.04 -0.42
N GLN A 117 0.94 -11.02 -0.24
CA GLN A 117 -0.01 -10.86 0.86
C GLN A 117 -1.41 -10.59 0.33
N ILE A 118 -2.44 -10.96 1.11
CA ILE A 118 -3.83 -10.64 0.78
C ILE A 118 -4.19 -9.29 1.40
N ALA A 119 -4.31 -8.23 0.59
CA ALA A 119 -4.80 -6.94 1.04
C ALA A 119 -6.34 -6.84 0.89
N VAL A 120 -7.09 -7.20 1.94
CA VAL A 120 -8.56 -7.28 1.86
C VAL A 120 -9.19 -5.89 1.69
N ASP A 121 -9.75 -5.62 0.52
CA ASP A 121 -10.43 -4.38 0.18
C ASP A 121 -11.95 -4.56 -0.05
N VAL A 122 -12.61 -3.54 -0.59
CA VAL A 122 -14.05 -3.59 -0.87
C VAL A 122 -14.42 -4.63 -1.94
N HIS A 123 -13.54 -4.88 -2.90
CA HIS A 123 -13.76 -5.86 -3.96
C HIS A 123 -13.61 -7.29 -3.42
N LEU A 124 -12.59 -7.53 -2.60
CA LEU A 124 -12.45 -8.82 -1.91
C LEU A 124 -13.62 -9.05 -0.94
N ARG A 125 -14.03 -8.04 -0.17
CA ARG A 125 -15.22 -8.18 0.70
C ARG A 125 -16.49 -8.50 -0.08
N ALA A 126 -16.73 -7.85 -1.21
CA ALA A 126 -17.88 -8.16 -2.06
C ALA A 126 -17.78 -9.58 -2.64
N PHE A 127 -16.58 -10.00 -3.07
CA PHE A 127 -16.38 -11.36 -3.56
C PHE A 127 -16.66 -12.42 -2.48
N ALA A 128 -16.18 -12.20 -1.26
CA ALA A 128 -16.44 -13.11 -0.14
C ALA A 128 -17.94 -13.17 0.21
N ALA A 129 -18.63 -12.02 0.21
CA ALA A 129 -20.06 -11.95 0.48
C ALA A 129 -20.88 -12.74 -0.56
N ASP A 130 -20.55 -12.62 -1.85
CA ASP A 130 -21.20 -13.39 -2.92
C ASP A 130 -20.95 -14.90 -2.79
N ALA A 131 -19.83 -15.30 -2.16
CA ALA A 131 -19.51 -16.68 -1.82
C ALA A 131 -20.15 -17.16 -0.51
N GLY A 132 -21.00 -16.35 0.13
CA GLY A 132 -21.65 -16.67 1.41
C GLY A 132 -20.79 -16.44 2.65
N VAL A 133 -19.64 -15.76 2.52
CA VAL A 133 -18.73 -15.43 3.62
C VAL A 133 -18.80 -13.92 3.90
N SER A 134 -19.77 -13.50 4.72
CA SER A 134 -19.97 -12.10 5.12
C SER A 134 -19.47 -11.81 6.54
N ASP A 135 -19.36 -10.51 6.87
CA ASP A 135 -19.21 -9.98 8.23
C ASP A 135 -17.97 -10.44 9.02
N LEU A 136 -16.99 -11.03 8.34
CA LEU A 136 -15.72 -11.39 8.98
C LEU A 136 -14.86 -10.14 9.24
N PRO A 137 -14.24 -10.05 10.44
CA PRO A 137 -13.16 -9.11 10.70
C PRO A 137 -12.03 -9.25 9.69
N TYR A 138 -11.30 -8.17 9.45
CA TYR A 138 -10.22 -8.13 8.43
C TYR A 138 -9.27 -9.34 8.52
N GLU A 139 -8.74 -9.64 9.70
CA GLU A 139 -7.76 -10.72 9.88
C GLU A 139 -8.35 -12.10 9.64
N ARG A 140 -9.62 -12.32 10.03
CA ARG A 140 -10.34 -13.58 9.77
C ARG A 140 -10.58 -13.76 8.28
N LEU A 141 -11.04 -12.71 7.59
CA LEU A 141 -11.27 -12.76 6.15
C LEU A 141 -9.96 -12.94 5.37
N ARG A 142 -8.88 -12.27 5.81
CA ARG A 142 -7.53 -12.45 5.27
C ARG A 142 -7.09 -13.91 5.38
N ALA A 143 -7.25 -14.52 6.57
CA ALA A 143 -6.90 -15.92 6.80
C ALA A 143 -7.70 -16.89 5.90
N VAL A 144 -9.01 -16.64 5.71
CA VAL A 144 -9.84 -17.43 4.78
C VAL A 144 -9.28 -17.39 3.35
N TYR A 145 -8.86 -16.22 2.87
CA TYR A 145 -8.23 -16.12 1.56
C TYR A 145 -6.86 -16.79 1.48
N GLU A 146 -6.05 -16.70 2.54
CA GLU A 146 -4.75 -17.39 2.60
C GLU A 146 -4.93 -18.91 2.55
N GLU A 147 -5.93 -19.43 3.25
CA GLU A 147 -6.29 -20.85 3.21
C GLU A 147 -6.85 -21.25 1.84
N ALA A 148 -7.73 -20.45 1.24
CA ALA A 148 -8.24 -20.70 -0.11
C ALA A 148 -7.12 -20.72 -1.15
N ALA A 149 -6.15 -19.80 -1.08
CA ALA A 149 -4.98 -19.78 -1.95
C ALA A 149 -4.16 -21.08 -1.79
N ALA A 150 -3.94 -21.53 -0.56
CA ALA A 150 -3.22 -22.77 -0.28
C ALA A 150 -3.96 -24.01 -0.82
N LEU A 151 -5.27 -24.10 -0.59
CA LEU A 151 -6.11 -25.21 -1.07
C LEU A 151 -6.16 -25.29 -2.59
N LEU A 152 -6.17 -24.14 -3.28
CA LEU A 152 -6.21 -24.06 -4.73
C LEU A 152 -4.81 -24.13 -5.39
N GLY A 153 -3.74 -24.18 -4.59
CA GLY A 153 -2.36 -24.20 -5.10
C GLY A 153 -1.96 -22.89 -5.81
N HIS A 154 -2.52 -21.76 -5.37
CA HIS A 154 -2.23 -20.43 -5.93
C HIS A 154 -1.38 -19.58 -5.00
N ASP A 155 -0.56 -18.71 -5.60
CA ASP A 155 0.09 -17.63 -4.87
C ASP A 155 -0.95 -16.68 -4.26
N ARG A 156 -0.69 -16.20 -3.04
CA ARG A 156 -1.64 -15.36 -2.28
C ARG A 156 -1.93 -14.05 -3.02
N GLY A 157 -0.89 -13.30 -3.36
CA GLY A 157 -0.99 -12.06 -4.13
C GLY A 157 -1.61 -12.29 -5.50
N GLY A 158 -1.29 -13.42 -6.15
CA GLY A 158 -1.92 -13.85 -7.39
C GLY A 158 -3.45 -14.03 -7.27
N LEU A 159 -3.92 -14.72 -6.23
CA LEU A 159 -5.35 -14.89 -5.96
C LEU A 159 -6.03 -13.54 -5.65
N GLU A 160 -5.43 -12.72 -4.79
CA GLU A 160 -5.94 -11.39 -4.45
C GLU A 160 -6.13 -10.53 -5.72
N HIS A 161 -5.09 -10.49 -6.56
CA HIS A 161 -5.09 -9.70 -7.78
C HIS A 161 -6.12 -10.20 -8.80
N ALA A 162 -6.29 -11.53 -8.93
CA ALA A 162 -7.30 -12.11 -9.82
C ALA A 162 -8.72 -11.73 -9.38
N ILE A 163 -9.01 -11.81 -8.08
CA ILE A 163 -10.29 -11.39 -7.50
C ILE A 163 -10.50 -9.90 -7.74
N TRP A 164 -9.50 -9.06 -7.41
CA TRP A 164 -9.58 -7.63 -7.61
C TRP A 164 -9.89 -7.29 -9.07
N ARG A 165 -9.18 -7.88 -10.03
CA ARG A 165 -9.39 -7.65 -11.47
C ARG A 165 -10.81 -8.03 -11.92
N SER A 166 -11.31 -9.19 -11.49
CA SER A 166 -12.67 -9.63 -11.84
C SER A 166 -13.77 -8.68 -11.34
N ARG A 167 -13.51 -7.94 -10.24
CA ARG A 167 -14.48 -7.07 -9.56
C ARG A 167 -14.31 -5.59 -9.86
N SER A 168 -13.11 -5.15 -10.25
CA SER A 168 -12.81 -3.75 -10.55
C SER A 168 -13.20 -3.37 -11.99
N GLY A 169 -13.46 -4.37 -12.85
CA GLY A 169 -13.71 -4.14 -14.28
C GLY A 169 -12.47 -3.67 -15.03
N ALA A 170 -11.28 -3.77 -14.42
CA ALA A 170 -10.01 -3.46 -15.07
C ALA A 170 -9.67 -4.56 -16.10
N VAL A 171 -9.52 -4.13 -17.36
CA VAL A 171 -9.10 -4.98 -18.49
C VAL A 171 -7.57 -4.98 -18.58
#